data_AF-K8VZJ0-F1
#
_entry.id   AF-K8VZJ0-F1
#
_cell.length_a   1.000
_cell.length_b   1.000
_cell.length_c   1.000
_cell.angle_alpha   90.00
_cell.angle_beta   90.00
_cell.angle_gamma   90.00
#
_symmetry.space_group_name_H-M   'P 1'
#
loop_
_entity.id
_entity.type
_entity.pdbx_description
1 polymer ?
#
loop_
_entity_poly.entity_id
_entity_poly.type
_entity_poly.pdbx_seq_one_letter_code
_entity_poly.pdbx_strand_id
1 'polypeptide(L)' 'MSKSPIGTTGTTGQKCPESGVWKVVGTPSTTAPIAKGNTFPPYDNKAVTWQLIQYA' A
#
# COMPACT_ATOMS: atom_id res chain seq x y z
N MET A 1 -9.06 -18.50 -0.73
CA MET A 1 -8.95 -17.08 -1.15
C MET A 1 -7.83 -16.45 -0.36
N SER A 2 -6.62 -16.42 -0.93
CA SER A 2 -5.38 -16.07 -0.24
C SER A 2 -5.36 -14.57 0.07
N LYS A 3 -5.57 -14.20 1.34
CA LYS A 3 -5.30 -12.83 1.78
C LYS A 3 -3.80 -12.58 1.69
N SER A 4 -3.38 -11.41 1.23
CA SER A 4 -1.96 -11.07 1.26
C SER A 4 -1.54 -10.88 2.72
N PRO A 5 -0.39 -11.43 3.17
CA PRO A 5 0.05 -11.28 4.55
C PRO A 5 0.36 -9.81 4.90
N ILE A 6 0.15 -9.42 6.16
CA ILE A 6 0.69 -8.15 6.70
C ILE A 6 2.21 -8.14 6.46
N GLY A 7 2.72 -7.01 5.99
CA GLY A 7 4.09 -6.87 5.50
C GLY A 7 4.22 -6.98 3.98
N THR A 8 3.14 -7.33 3.26
CA THR A 8 3.11 -7.25 1.79
C THR A 8 3.47 -5.84 1.34
N THR A 9 4.36 -5.75 0.36
CA THR A 9 4.77 -4.47 -0.23
C THR A 9 4.21 -4.31 -1.64
N GLY A 10 3.85 -3.10 -2.03
CA GLY A 10 3.44 -2.75 -3.39
C GLY A 10 3.92 -1.35 -3.75
N THR A 11 4.23 -1.10 -5.01
CA THR A 11 4.65 0.25 -5.45
C THR A 11 3.48 1.04 -6.01
N THR A 12 3.58 2.37 -5.91
CA THR A 12 2.68 3.31 -6.60
C THR A 12 2.45 2.89 -8.06
N GLY A 13 1.19 2.88 -8.50
CA GLY A 13 0.79 2.47 -9.84
C GLY A 13 0.46 0.98 -9.98
N GLN A 14 0.81 0.14 -9.01
CA GLN A 14 0.33 -1.25 -8.97
C GLN A 14 -1.07 -1.35 -8.37
N LYS A 15 -1.81 -2.40 -8.75
CA LYS A 15 -3.08 -2.76 -8.10
C LYS A 15 -2.80 -3.32 -6.71
N CYS A 16 -3.51 -2.79 -5.74
CA CYS A 16 -3.45 -3.20 -4.36
C CYS A 16 -3.97 -4.64 -4.23
N PRO A 17 -3.17 -5.58 -3.70
CA PRO A 17 -3.58 -6.98 -3.62
C PRO A 17 -4.55 -7.24 -2.47
N GLU A 18 -4.57 -6.36 -1.45
CA GLU A 18 -5.32 -6.56 -0.20
C GLU A 18 -5.83 -5.24 0.39
N SER A 19 -7.08 -5.24 0.84
CA SER A 19 -7.69 -4.06 1.46
C SER A 19 -7.11 -3.85 2.85
N GLY A 20 -6.59 -2.66 3.12
CA GLY A 20 -6.00 -2.37 4.42
C GLY A 20 -5.38 -1.00 4.55
N VAL A 21 -4.76 -0.76 5.69
CA VAL A 21 -3.90 0.40 5.93
C VAL A 21 -2.51 0.06 5.44
N TRP A 22 -2.05 0.84 4.47
CA TRP A 22 -0.73 0.72 3.89
C TRP A 22 0.14 1.88 4.36
N LYS A 23 1.38 1.58 4.71
CA LYS A 23 2.40 2.54 5.14
C LYS A 23 3.47 2.68 4.08
N VAL A 24 3.88 3.89 3.77
CA VAL A 24 5.02 4.17 2.91
C VAL A 24 6.31 3.68 3.59
N VAL A 25 7.02 2.80 2.88
CA VAL A 25 8.35 2.32 3.24
C VAL A 25 9.36 3.37 2.75
N GLY A 26 9.80 4.23 3.66
CA GLY A 26 10.76 5.28 3.39
C GLY A 26 10.48 6.56 4.17
N THR A 27 11.19 7.62 3.82
CA THR A 27 10.95 8.98 4.30
C THR A 27 10.36 9.83 3.17
N PRO A 28 9.20 10.47 3.37
CA PRO A 28 8.38 10.49 4.60
C PRO A 28 7.52 9.24 4.80
N SER A 29 7.28 8.87 6.07
CA SER A 29 6.49 7.70 6.45
C SER A 29 5.00 8.04 6.58
N THR A 30 4.29 7.96 5.45
CA THR A 30 2.84 8.20 5.39
C THR A 30 2.05 6.89 5.51
N THR A 31 0.86 6.93 6.11
CA THR A 31 -0.09 5.80 6.07
C THR A 31 -1.36 6.19 5.36
N ALA A 32 -1.91 5.32 4.52
CA ALA A 32 -3.17 5.53 3.83
C ALA A 32 -4.00 4.24 3.77
N PRO A 33 -5.34 4.32 3.96
CA PRO A 33 -6.23 3.20 3.71
C PRO A 33 -6.41 2.98 2.20
N ILE A 34 -6.14 1.77 1.72
CA ILE A 34 -6.22 1.39 0.30
C ILE A 34 -6.98 0.08 0.19
N ALA A 35 -8.02 0.07 -0.63
CA ALA A 35 -8.82 -1.12 -0.90
C ALA A 35 -8.15 -2.02 -1.94
N LYS A 36 -8.36 -3.33 -1.82
CA LYS A 36 -7.99 -4.34 -2.81
C LYS A 36 -8.54 -3.97 -4.18
N GLY A 37 -7.69 -4.09 -5.20
CA GLY A 37 -7.97 -3.73 -6.57
C GLY A 37 -7.77 -2.26 -6.89
N ASN A 38 -7.63 -1.39 -5.87
CA ASN A 38 -7.37 0.02 -6.08
C ASN A 38 -5.89 0.28 -6.40
N THR A 39 -5.58 1.36 -7.11
CA THR A 39 -4.20 1.69 -7.47
C THR A 39 -3.51 2.42 -6.32
N PHE A 40 -2.28 2.01 -5.99
CA PHE A 40 -1.48 2.73 -4.99
C PHE A 40 -1.27 4.19 -5.38
N PRO A 41 -1.62 5.16 -4.50
CA PRO A 41 -1.48 6.56 -4.83
C PRO A 41 0.01 6.96 -4.89
N PRO A 42 0.37 7.90 -5.77
CA PRO A 42 1.66 8.56 -5.75
C PRO A 42 1.76 9.50 -4.57
N TYR A 43 2.94 9.60 -3.98
CA TYR A 43 3.24 10.61 -2.96
C TYR A 43 4.22 11.61 -3.56
N ASP A 44 3.89 12.90 -3.52
CA ASP A 44 4.73 13.98 -4.08
C ASP A 44 5.07 13.80 -5.58
N ASN A 45 4.14 13.25 -6.37
CA ASN A 45 4.38 12.84 -7.77
C ASN A 45 5.52 11.81 -7.94
N LYS A 46 5.97 11.17 -6.86
CA LYS A 46 6.98 10.12 -6.87
C LYS A 46 6.35 8.76 -6.61
N ALA A 47 6.92 7.75 -7.26
CA ALA A 47 6.58 6.37 -6.95
C ALA A 47 7.16 6.03 -5.59
N VAL A 48 6.28 5.65 -4.66
CA VAL A 48 6.67 5.21 -3.32
C VAL A 48 6.30 3.74 -3.13
N THR A 49 7.03 3.08 -2.25
CA THR A 49 6.73 1.72 -1.84
C THR A 49 5.78 1.77 -0.65
N TRP A 50 4.67 1.08 -0.75
CA TRP A 50 3.67 0.88 0.29
C TRP A 50 3.87 -0.50 0.92
N GLN A 51 3.62 -0.61 2.22
CA GLN A 51 3.67 -1.85 3.00
C GLN A 51 2.38 -1.97 3.80
N LEU A 52 1.68 -3.09 3.63
CA LEU A 52 0.48 -3.40 4.38
C LEU A 52 0.84 -3.57 5.86
N ILE A 53 0.29 -2.71 6.72
CA ILE A 53 0.52 -2.78 8.17
C ILE A 53 -0.71 -3.28 8.92
N GLN A 54 -1.90 -3.16 8.33
CA GLN A 54 -3.16 -3.55 8.96
C GLN A 54 -4.19 -3.89 7.89
N TYR A 55 -5.05 -4.88 8.15
CA TYR A 55 -6.21 -5.16 7.29
C TYR A 55 -7.34 -4.17 7.56
N ALA A 56 -8.17 -3.91 6.55
CA ALA A 56 -9.38 -3.10 6.67
C ALA A 56 -10.56 -3.93 7.18
#